data_AF-A0A7L3ALH6-F1
#
_entry.id   AF-A0A7L3ALH6-F1
#
_cell.length_a   1.000
_cell.length_b   1.000
_cell.length_c   1.000
_cell.angle_alpha   90.00
_cell.angle_beta   90.00
_cell.angle_gamma   90.00
#
_symmetry.space_group_name_H-M   'P 1'
#
loop_
_entity.id
_entity.type
_entity.pdbx_description
1 polymer ?
#
loop_
_entity_poly.entity_id
_entity_poly.type
_entity_poly.pdbx_seq_one_letter_code
_entity_poly.pdbx_strand_id
1 'polypeptide(L)'
;MAVGTQLGLLLWKNFTYRRRQRVQLAIELLWPLFLFFILISVRRSHPPFQQHECHFPNKALPSAGTLPWLQGIVCNVNNPCFRHPTAGEAPGLVGNFGGSILSRLLAEARQVLNRTEGQRLLRGFARLLPALRQLGGSAAQRRALPLRDYLRENETFSRFLRTNTSLPPALAEELLGARLSPRIV
;
A
#
# COMPACT_ATOMS: atom_id res chain seq x y z
N MET A 1 25.74 -80.51 -26.83
CA MET A 1 26.50 -79.51 -26.04
C MET A 1 27.36 -78.60 -26.92
N ALA A 2 26.83 -78.05 -28.01
CA ALA A 2 27.62 -77.29 -29.00
C ALA A 2 27.41 -75.77 -28.95
N VAL A 3 26.32 -75.30 -28.34
CA VAL A 3 25.94 -73.87 -28.33
C VAL A 3 26.85 -73.05 -27.42
N GLY A 4 27.22 -73.57 -26.24
CA GLY A 4 28.08 -72.84 -25.30
C GLY A 4 29.51 -72.63 -25.80
N THR A 5 30.07 -73.60 -26.51
CA THR A 5 31.41 -73.50 -27.11
C THR A 5 31.41 -72.51 -28.28
N GLN A 6 30.39 -72.53 -29.15
CA GLN A 6 30.23 -71.52 -30.21
C GLN A 6 30.00 -70.11 -29.65
N LEU A 7 29.20 -69.95 -28.59
CA LEU A 7 28.95 -68.66 -27.93
C LEU A 7 30.23 -68.10 -27.31
N GLY A 8 31.01 -68.93 -26.64
CA GLY A 8 32.30 -68.54 -26.06
C GLY A 8 33.29 -68.05 -27.12
N LEU A 9 33.35 -68.74 -28.27
CA LEU A 9 34.23 -68.36 -29.39
C LEU A 9 33.80 -67.04 -30.04
N LEU A 10 32.49 -66.78 -30.13
CA LEU A 10 31.93 -65.50 -30.59
C LEU A 10 32.23 -64.34 -29.62
N LEU A 11 32.06 -64.56 -28.31
CA LEU A 11 32.41 -63.55 -27.30
C LEU A 11 33.91 -63.28 -27.28
N TRP A 12 34.75 -64.31 -27.36
CA TRP A 12 36.20 -64.18 -27.47
C TRP A 12 36.61 -63.40 -28.70
N LYS A 13 35.99 -63.68 -29.86
CA LYS A 13 36.21 -62.90 -31.09
C LYS A 13 35.91 -61.41 -30.84
N ASN A 14 34.72 -61.08 -30.34
CA ASN A 14 34.31 -59.69 -30.07
C ASN A 14 35.21 -58.99 -29.05
N PHE A 15 35.59 -59.68 -27.97
CA PHE A 15 36.51 -59.15 -26.96
C PHE A 15 37.90 -58.90 -27.54
N THR A 16 38.44 -59.84 -28.33
CA THR A 16 39.75 -59.71 -28.96
C THR A 16 39.77 -58.56 -29.97
N TYR A 17 38.68 -58.35 -30.72
CA TYR A 17 38.52 -57.19 -31.60
C TYR A 17 38.61 -55.88 -30.81
N ARG A 18 37.85 -55.72 -29.72
CA ARG A 18 37.92 -54.51 -28.88
C ARG A 18 39.28 -54.33 -28.19
N ARG A 19 39.94 -55.42 -27.79
CA ARG A 19 41.29 -55.39 -27.18
C ARG A 19 42.38 -54.94 -28.14
N ARG A 20 42.25 -55.27 -29.44
CA ARG A 20 43.17 -54.82 -30.49
C ARG A 20 42.98 -53.34 -30.82
N GLN A 21 41.77 -52.81 -30.68
CA GLN A 21 41.45 -51.41 -30.97
C GLN A 21 41.40 -50.53 -29.72
N ARG A 22 42.56 -50.38 -29.06
CA ARG A 22 42.69 -49.70 -27.76
C ARG A 22 42.16 -48.26 -27.74
N VAL A 23 42.33 -47.51 -28.84
CA VAL A 23 41.89 -46.12 -28.94
C VAL A 23 40.36 -46.02 -28.93
N GLN A 24 39.66 -46.85 -29.71
CA GLN A 24 38.19 -46.85 -29.74
C GLN A 24 37.61 -47.27 -28.39
N LEU A 25 38.18 -48.28 -27.73
CA LEU A 25 37.77 -48.70 -26.39
C LEU A 25 37.95 -47.59 -25.35
N ALA A 26 39.06 -46.85 -25.42
CA ALA A 26 39.31 -45.73 -24.51
C ALA A 26 38.30 -44.60 -24.72
N ILE A 27 38.00 -44.22 -25.96
CA ILE A 27 36.98 -43.20 -26.28
C ILE A 27 35.60 -43.67 -25.82
N GLU A 28 35.23 -44.92 -26.06
CA GLU A 28 33.94 -45.49 -25.64
C GLU A 28 33.76 -45.47 -24.11
N LEU A 29 34.84 -45.62 -23.34
CA LEU A 29 34.81 -45.54 -21.87
C LEU A 29 34.87 -44.09 -21.36
N LEU A 30 35.71 -43.24 -21.96
CA LEU A 30 35.89 -41.85 -21.53
C LEU A 30 34.70 -40.96 -21.91
N TRP A 31 34.05 -41.23 -23.03
CA TRP A 31 32.90 -40.48 -23.51
C TRP A 31 31.75 -40.36 -22.47
N PRO A 32 31.20 -41.46 -21.91
CA PRO A 32 30.17 -41.36 -20.88
C PRO A 32 30.69 -40.70 -19.60
N LEU A 33 31.94 -40.98 -19.19
CA LEU A 33 32.55 -40.33 -18.02
C LEU A 33 32.63 -38.81 -18.18
N PHE A 34 33.01 -38.34 -19.37
CA PHE A 34 33.06 -36.91 -19.70
C PHE A 34 31.67 -36.27 -19.65
N LEU A 35 30.65 -36.92 -20.21
CA LEU A 35 29.27 -36.45 -20.13
C LEU A 35 28.78 -36.34 -18.68
N PHE A 36 29.07 -37.33 -17.83
CA PHE A 36 28.73 -37.26 -16.41
C PHE A 36 29.49 -36.13 -15.69
N PHE A 37 30.75 -35.88 -16.07
CA PHE A 37 31.55 -34.80 -15.50
C PHE A 37 30.94 -33.42 -15.81
N ILE A 38 30.42 -33.23 -17.03
CA ILE A 38 29.69 -32.02 -17.40
C ILE A 38 28.40 -31.91 -16.57
N LEU A 39 27.60 -32.98 -16.49
CA LEU A 39 26.35 -32.96 -15.74
C LEU A 39 26.54 -32.65 -14.25
N ILE A 40 27.57 -33.22 -13.61
CA ILE A 40 27.86 -32.91 -12.20
C ILE A 40 28.37 -31.49 -12.04
N SER A 41 29.13 -30.96 -13.01
CA SER A 41 29.58 -29.56 -13.01
C SER A 41 28.40 -28.60 -13.09
N VAL A 42 27.48 -28.81 -14.04
CA VAL A 42 26.23 -28.02 -14.16
C VAL A 42 25.41 -28.11 -12.87
N ARG A 43 25.28 -29.31 -12.30
CA ARG A 43 24.57 -29.50 -11.02
C ARG A 43 25.24 -28.79 -9.85
N ARG A 44 26.57 -28.71 -9.83
CA ARG A 44 27.33 -27.95 -8.81
C ARG A 44 27.15 -26.44 -8.98
N SER A 45 27.02 -25.95 -10.21
CA SER A 45 26.76 -24.53 -10.50
C SER A 45 25.36 -24.08 -10.09
N HIS A 46 24.39 -24.99 -10.03
CA HIS A 46 23.01 -24.71 -9.63
C HIS A 46 22.63 -25.49 -8.36
N PRO A 47 23.10 -25.06 -7.16
CA PRO A 47 22.68 -25.68 -5.92
C PRO A 47 21.16 -25.52 -5.72
N PRO A 48 20.50 -26.47 -5.03
CA PRO A 48 19.07 -26.39 -4.77
C PRO A 48 18.74 -25.16 -3.92
N PHE A 49 17.75 -24.38 -4.37
CA PHE A 49 17.26 -23.23 -3.61
C PHE A 49 16.40 -23.71 -2.45
N GLN A 50 16.87 -23.53 -1.21
CA GLN A 50 16.11 -23.87 -0.01
C GLN A 50 15.16 -22.72 0.34
N GLN A 51 13.85 -22.95 0.26
CA GLN A 51 12.84 -22.04 0.80
C GLN A 51 12.32 -22.59 2.12
N HIS A 52 12.08 -21.69 3.06
CA HIS A 52 11.35 -22.02 4.29
C HIS A 52 9.85 -22.11 3.99
N GLU A 53 9.08 -22.69 4.92
CA GLU A 53 7.63 -22.59 4.87
C GLU A 53 7.23 -21.11 4.90
N CYS A 54 6.58 -20.67 3.84
CA CYS A 54 6.37 -19.27 3.54
C CYS A 54 4.95 -18.86 3.91
N HIS A 55 4.84 -17.99 4.91
CA HIS A 55 3.58 -17.42 5.36
C HIS A 55 3.40 -16.01 4.80
N PHE A 56 2.19 -15.72 4.32
CA PHE A 56 1.88 -14.45 3.69
C PHE A 56 0.81 -13.69 4.47
N PRO A 57 1.00 -12.39 4.72
CA PRO A 57 -0.02 -11.61 5.37
C PRO A 57 -1.25 -11.46 4.45
N ASN A 58 -2.44 -11.54 5.04
CA ASN A 58 -3.70 -11.37 4.31
C ASN A 58 -3.81 -9.98 3.66
N LYS A 59 -4.32 -9.93 2.43
CA LYS A 59 -4.67 -8.68 1.75
C LYS A 59 -6.17 -8.48 1.75
N ALA A 60 -6.61 -7.38 2.37
CA ALA A 60 -8.01 -7.02 2.38
C ALA A 60 -8.47 -6.54 0.99
N LEU A 61 -9.65 -6.98 0.58
CA LEU A 61 -10.35 -6.43 -0.58
C LEU A 61 -11.02 -5.10 -0.18
N PRO A 62 -11.35 -4.22 -1.15
CA PRO A 62 -12.06 -2.97 -0.87
C PRO A 62 -13.38 -3.15 -0.09
N SER A 63 -14.03 -4.31 -0.25
CA SER A 63 -15.26 -4.68 0.46
C SER A 63 -15.09 -4.86 1.97
N ALA A 64 -13.89 -5.17 2.45
CA ALA A 64 -13.57 -5.26 3.89
C ALA A 64 -13.28 -3.87 4.51
N GLY A 65 -13.25 -2.82 3.70
CA GLY A 65 -12.97 -1.44 4.11
C GLY A 65 -11.80 -0.82 3.33
N THR A 66 -11.90 0.47 3.06
CA THR A 66 -10.88 1.21 2.28
C THR A 66 -9.55 1.34 2.99
N LEU A 67 -9.55 1.51 4.32
CA LEU A 67 -8.33 1.58 5.13
C LEU A 67 -7.55 0.25 5.15
N PRO A 68 -8.14 -0.91 5.55
CA PRO A 68 -7.40 -2.18 5.54
C PRO A 68 -6.95 -2.57 4.13
N TRP A 69 -7.72 -2.21 3.10
CA TRP A 69 -7.31 -2.38 1.70
C TRP A 69 -6.06 -1.56 1.34
N LEU A 70 -6.05 -0.26 1.64
CA LEU A 70 -4.90 0.61 1.39
C LEU A 70 -3.68 0.19 2.20
N GLN A 71 -3.87 -0.18 3.48
CA GLN A 71 -2.79 -0.72 4.32
C GLN A 71 -2.22 -2.01 3.71
N GLY A 72 -3.08 -2.89 3.18
CA GLY A 72 -2.65 -4.09 2.49
C GLY A 72 -1.81 -3.83 1.24
N ILE A 73 -2.12 -2.78 0.47
CA ILE A 73 -1.34 -2.40 -0.72
C ILE A 73 0.00 -1.78 -0.32
N VAL A 74 -0.02 -0.81 0.59
CA VAL A 74 1.18 -0.03 0.93
C VAL A 74 2.15 -0.86 1.77
N CYS A 75 1.68 -1.59 2.77
CA CYS A 75 2.55 -2.32 3.70
C CYS A 75 3.06 -3.65 3.13
N ASN A 76 2.31 -4.31 2.23
CA ASN A 76 2.64 -5.64 1.70
C ASN A 76 2.87 -5.64 0.18
N VAL A 77 3.40 -4.55 -0.39
CA VAL A 77 3.64 -4.42 -1.85
C VAL A 77 4.62 -5.46 -2.40
N ASN A 78 5.67 -5.77 -1.63
CA ASN A 78 6.74 -6.70 -2.05
C ASN A 78 6.44 -8.16 -1.71
N ASN A 79 5.25 -8.49 -1.19
CA ASN A 79 4.89 -9.83 -0.70
C ASN A 79 6.01 -10.47 0.13
N PRO A 80 6.39 -9.88 1.28
CA PRO A 80 7.42 -10.47 2.13
C PRO A 80 6.97 -11.87 2.61
N CYS A 81 7.90 -12.80 2.54
CA CYS A 81 7.72 -14.19 2.99
C CYS A 81 8.16 -14.31 4.44
N PHE A 82 7.26 -14.75 5.33
CA PHE A 82 7.56 -14.95 6.75
C PHE A 82 7.77 -16.44 7.07
N ARG A 83 8.70 -16.74 7.99
CA ARG A 83 8.97 -18.10 8.50
C ARG A 83 7.90 -18.66 9.43
N HIS A 84 7.04 -17.81 9.95
CA HIS A 84 6.04 -18.19 10.95
C HIS A 84 4.67 -17.66 10.54
N PRO A 85 3.58 -18.33 10.94
CA PRO A 85 2.23 -17.92 10.62
C PRO A 85 1.98 -16.46 11.02
N THR A 86 1.40 -15.70 10.10
CA THR A 86 1.00 -14.31 10.39
C THR A 86 -0.28 -14.30 11.23
N ALA A 87 -0.52 -13.24 12.00
CA ALA A 87 -1.69 -13.17 12.88
C ALA A 87 -3.03 -13.34 12.13
N GLY A 88 -3.09 -12.94 10.86
CA GLY A 88 -4.24 -13.12 9.99
C GLY A 88 -4.45 -14.54 9.45
N GLU A 89 -3.53 -15.47 9.68
CA GLU A 89 -3.70 -16.90 9.37
C GLU A 89 -4.32 -17.68 10.55
N ALA A 90 -4.33 -17.10 11.75
CA ALA A 90 -4.93 -17.71 12.92
C ALA A 90 -6.47 -17.70 12.82
N PRO A 91 -7.16 -18.79 13.20
CA PRO A 91 -8.61 -18.84 13.17
C PRO A 91 -9.22 -17.76 14.07
N GLY A 92 -10.15 -16.97 13.52
CA GLY A 92 -10.84 -15.91 14.25
C GLY A 92 -10.17 -14.54 14.25
N LEU A 93 -8.93 -14.41 13.75
CA LEU A 93 -8.29 -13.10 13.50
C LEU A 93 -8.26 -12.78 12.00
N VAL A 94 -8.77 -11.60 11.62
CA VAL A 94 -8.93 -11.22 10.19
C VAL A 94 -7.98 -10.08 9.78
N GLY A 95 -6.95 -9.76 10.57
CA GLY A 95 -6.07 -8.64 10.26
C GLY A 95 -4.68 -8.71 10.88
N ASN A 96 -3.68 -8.39 10.06
CA ASN A 96 -2.27 -8.30 10.49
C ASN A 96 -1.87 -6.89 10.98
N PHE A 97 -2.71 -5.86 10.76
CA PHE A 97 -2.33 -4.46 10.98
C PHE A 97 -2.78 -3.85 12.31
N GLY A 98 -3.35 -4.64 13.24
CA GLY A 98 -3.88 -4.12 14.51
C GLY A 98 -2.86 -3.33 15.34
N GLY A 99 -1.57 -3.69 15.26
CA GLY A 99 -0.48 -3.00 15.95
C GLY A 99 0.08 -1.75 15.26
N SER A 100 -0.39 -1.39 14.05
CA SER A 100 0.16 -0.24 13.32
C SER A 100 -0.18 1.10 14.00
N ILE A 101 0.72 2.08 13.93
CA ILE A 101 0.46 3.43 14.47
C ILE A 101 -0.78 4.03 13.82
N LEU A 102 -0.97 3.81 12.51
CA LEU A 102 -2.12 4.33 11.77
C LEU A 102 -3.45 3.72 12.24
N SER A 103 -3.50 2.41 12.50
CA SER A 103 -4.72 1.78 13.04
C SER A 103 -5.01 2.26 14.47
N ARG A 104 -3.97 2.44 15.30
CA ARG A 104 -4.11 2.98 16.66
C ARG A 104 -4.60 4.41 16.67
N LEU A 105 -3.97 5.30 15.90
CA LEU A 105 -4.39 6.70 15.77
C LEU A 105 -5.82 6.82 15.26
N LEU A 106 -6.23 5.98 14.29
CA LEU A 106 -7.60 6.01 13.81
C LEU A 106 -8.59 5.51 14.87
N ALA A 107 -8.23 4.47 15.64
CA ALA A 107 -9.05 3.98 16.74
C ALA A 107 -9.22 5.06 17.83
N GLU A 108 -8.13 5.71 18.23
CA GLU A 108 -8.14 6.81 19.20
C GLU A 108 -8.93 8.01 18.68
N ALA A 109 -8.71 8.43 17.43
CA ALA A 109 -9.46 9.51 16.81
C ALA A 109 -10.95 9.20 16.80
N ARG A 110 -11.34 7.99 16.39
CA ARG A 110 -12.74 7.56 16.39
C ARG A 110 -13.34 7.54 17.81
N GLN A 111 -12.56 7.14 18.80
CA GLN A 111 -12.99 7.15 20.20
C GLN A 111 -13.19 8.57 20.73
N VAL A 112 -12.30 9.51 20.39
CA VAL A 112 -12.41 10.93 20.76
C VAL A 112 -13.60 11.59 20.05
N LEU A 113 -13.80 11.31 18.75
CA LEU A 113 -14.94 11.83 17.99
C LEU A 113 -16.30 11.32 18.52
N ASN A 114 -16.35 10.08 18.99
CA ASN A 114 -17.57 9.50 19.56
C ASN A 114 -17.93 10.09 20.93
N ARG A 115 -17.00 10.73 21.63
CA ARG A 115 -17.34 11.43 22.88
C ARG A 115 -18.20 12.66 22.59
N THR A 116 -19.08 12.99 23.53
CA THR A 116 -19.95 14.18 23.46
C THR A 116 -19.14 15.47 23.27
N GLU A 117 -17.95 15.55 23.85
CA GLU A 117 -17.00 16.66 23.64
C GLU A 117 -16.49 16.72 22.20
N GLY A 118 -16.14 15.59 21.59
CA GLY A 118 -15.74 15.51 20.19
C GLY A 118 -16.85 16.00 19.25
N GLN A 119 -18.10 15.61 19.51
CA GLN A 119 -19.25 16.11 18.75
C GLN A 119 -19.45 17.63 18.91
N ARG A 120 -19.23 18.18 20.11
CA ARG A 120 -19.29 19.64 20.35
C ARG A 120 -18.20 20.37 19.58
N LEU A 121 -16.97 19.85 19.60
CA LEU A 121 -15.84 20.40 18.84
C LEU A 121 -16.09 20.38 17.34
N LEU A 122 -16.59 19.26 16.78
CA LEU A 122 -16.96 19.17 15.36
C LEU A 122 -18.04 20.17 14.98
N ARG A 123 -19.07 20.35 15.80
CA ARG A 123 -20.12 21.36 15.57
C ARG A 123 -19.57 22.78 15.64
N GLY A 124 -18.67 23.06 16.58
CA GLY A 124 -17.98 24.35 16.68
C GLY A 124 -17.14 24.63 15.44
N PHE A 125 -16.37 23.64 14.99
CA PHE A 125 -15.56 23.76 13.78
C PHE A 125 -16.42 23.93 12.52
N ALA A 126 -17.52 23.18 12.40
CA ALA A 126 -18.46 23.31 11.28
C ALA A 126 -19.10 24.72 11.21
N ARG A 127 -19.33 25.37 12.36
CA ARG A 127 -19.79 26.77 12.41
C ARG A 127 -18.72 27.77 11.97
N LEU A 128 -17.45 27.49 12.26
CA LEU A 128 -16.32 28.38 11.95
C LEU A 128 -15.76 28.17 10.52
N LEU A 129 -15.89 26.98 9.96
CA LEU A 129 -15.41 26.63 8.62
C LEU A 129 -15.88 27.58 7.50
N PRO A 130 -17.16 28.01 7.41
CA PRO A 130 -17.59 28.97 6.40
C PRO A 130 -16.92 30.35 6.58
N ALA A 131 -16.75 30.83 7.82
CA ALA A 131 -16.06 32.09 8.10
C ALA A 131 -14.57 32.01 7.72
N LEU A 132 -13.91 30.88 8.01
CA LEU A 132 -12.53 30.64 7.62
C LEU A 132 -12.35 30.49 6.11
N ARG A 133 -13.32 29.89 5.40
CA ARG A 133 -13.30 29.81 3.93
C ARG A 133 -13.49 31.18 3.27
N GLN A 134 -14.31 32.04 3.87
CA GLN A 134 -14.47 33.42 3.42
C GLN A 134 -13.19 34.24 3.63
N LEU A 135 -12.44 34.00 4.72
CA LEU A 135 -11.13 34.63 4.94
C LEU A 135 -9.99 34.00 4.12
N GLY A 136 -10.04 32.69 3.87
CA GLY A 136 -8.97 31.91 3.26
C GLY A 136 -9.04 31.77 1.73
N GLY A 137 -10.06 32.34 1.08
CA GLY A 137 -10.08 32.50 -0.37
C GLY A 137 -8.81 33.23 -0.83
N SER A 138 -8.11 32.65 -1.81
CA SER A 138 -6.81 33.09 -2.34
C SER A 138 -6.61 34.61 -2.30
N ALA A 139 -5.41 35.06 -1.89
CA ALA A 139 -5.02 36.47 -1.84
C ALA A 139 -5.27 37.25 -3.16
N ALA A 140 -5.37 36.57 -4.29
CA ALA A 140 -5.72 37.13 -5.60
C ALA A 140 -7.23 37.47 -5.78
N GLN A 141 -8.11 36.90 -4.95
CA GLN A 141 -9.57 37.09 -4.99
C GLN A 141 -10.07 37.86 -3.75
N ARG A 142 -9.26 38.74 -3.14
CA ARG A 142 -9.77 39.74 -2.18
C ARG A 142 -10.54 40.83 -2.92
N ARG A 143 -11.60 40.45 -3.64
CA ARG A 143 -12.56 41.42 -4.17
C ARG A 143 -13.26 42.02 -2.97
N ALA A 144 -13.27 43.35 -2.90
CA ALA A 144 -13.93 44.09 -1.83
C ALA A 144 -15.41 43.68 -1.79
N LEU A 145 -15.75 42.78 -0.86
CA LEU A 145 -17.10 42.31 -0.63
C LEU A 145 -17.88 43.42 0.06
N PRO A 146 -19.17 43.59 -0.24
CA PRO A 146 -20.00 44.55 0.47
C PRO A 146 -20.06 44.19 1.95
N LEU A 147 -20.03 45.19 2.81
CA LEU A 147 -19.96 45.04 4.27
C LEU A 147 -21.04 44.12 4.84
N ARG A 148 -22.24 44.10 4.23
CA ARG A 148 -23.32 43.16 4.60
C ARG A 148 -22.92 41.69 4.53
N ASP A 149 -22.01 41.30 3.64
CA ASP A 149 -21.60 39.90 3.46
C ASP A 149 -20.60 39.46 4.55
N TYR A 150 -19.97 40.42 5.24
CA TYR A 150 -19.12 40.17 6.40
C TYR A 150 -19.90 40.12 7.72
N LEU A 151 -21.08 40.72 7.75
CA LEU A 151 -21.88 40.87 8.95
C LEU A 151 -23.00 39.84 8.98
N ARG A 152 -23.25 39.29 10.16
CA ARG A 152 -24.40 38.41 10.36
C ARG A 152 -25.68 39.26 10.37
N GLU A 153 -26.67 38.86 9.57
CA GLU A 153 -27.93 39.60 9.47
C GLU A 153 -28.64 39.65 10.84
N ASN A 154 -29.16 40.83 11.20
CA ASN A 154 -29.95 41.09 12.41
C ASN A 154 -29.29 40.79 13.77
N GLU A 155 -27.97 40.67 13.84
CA GLU A 155 -27.28 40.47 15.12
C GLU A 155 -26.85 41.80 15.76
N THR A 156 -25.70 42.33 15.35
CA THR A 156 -25.02 43.41 16.06
C THR A 156 -25.01 44.69 15.23
N PHE A 157 -24.02 44.85 14.34
CA PHE A 157 -23.82 46.08 13.57
C PHE A 157 -24.90 46.29 12.50
N SER A 158 -25.34 45.20 11.83
CA SER A 158 -26.46 45.23 10.87
C SER A 158 -27.78 45.66 11.53
N ARG A 159 -28.03 45.21 12.77
CA ARG A 159 -29.19 45.61 13.56
C ARG A 159 -29.07 47.05 14.05
N PHE A 160 -27.89 47.43 14.56
CA PHE A 160 -27.62 48.79 15.04
C PHE A 160 -27.86 49.83 13.94
N LEU A 161 -27.30 49.60 12.74
CA LEU A 161 -27.50 50.48 11.58
C LEU A 161 -28.96 50.60 11.15
N ARG A 162 -29.76 49.53 11.28
CA ARG A 162 -31.17 49.52 10.84
C ARG A 162 -32.16 50.04 11.88
N THR A 163 -31.90 49.87 13.18
CA THR A 163 -32.91 50.16 14.22
C THR A 163 -32.53 51.25 15.20
N ASN A 164 -31.23 51.50 15.45
CA ASN A 164 -30.79 52.37 16.56
C ASN A 164 -30.02 53.62 16.10
N THR A 165 -29.74 53.77 14.82
CA THR A 165 -29.07 54.97 14.32
C THR A 165 -30.10 56.02 13.89
N SER A 166 -29.80 57.29 14.15
CA SER A 166 -30.53 58.45 13.62
C SER A 166 -30.28 58.69 12.12
N LEU A 167 -29.80 57.66 11.39
CA LEU A 167 -29.44 57.75 9.98
C LEU A 167 -30.68 57.49 9.11
N PRO A 168 -30.81 58.17 7.96
CA PRO A 168 -31.83 57.84 6.97
C PRO A 168 -31.66 56.39 6.47
N PRO A 169 -32.74 55.64 6.23
CA PRO A 169 -32.66 54.22 5.85
C PRO A 169 -31.87 54.00 4.55
N ALA A 170 -31.87 54.98 3.64
CA ALA A 170 -31.08 54.94 2.42
C ALA A 170 -29.57 54.92 2.68
N LEU A 171 -29.09 55.70 3.66
CA LEU A 171 -27.67 55.78 4.00
C LEU A 171 -27.19 54.49 4.70
N ALA A 172 -28.07 53.88 5.51
CA ALA A 172 -27.77 52.60 6.16
C ALA A 172 -27.57 51.46 5.13
N GLU A 173 -28.40 51.40 4.09
CA GLU A 173 -28.25 50.43 3.01
C GLU A 173 -27.03 50.73 2.11
N GLU A 174 -26.68 52.00 1.92
CA GLU A 174 -25.46 52.40 1.21
C GLU A 174 -24.19 51.97 1.98
N LEU A 175 -24.17 52.14 3.31
CA LEU A 175 -23.09 51.68 4.17
C LEU A 175 -22.97 50.14 4.22
N LEU A 176 -24.10 49.43 4.22
CA LEU A 176 -24.12 47.97 4.13
C LEU A 176 -23.68 47.45 2.75
N GLY A 177 -23.89 48.24 1.70
CA GLY A 177 -23.39 48.00 0.34
C GLY A 177 -21.92 48.41 0.12
N ALA A 178 -21.31 49.13 1.07
CA ALA A 178 -19.95 49.62 0.95
C ALA A 178 -18.94 48.47 0.90
N ARG A 179 -18.04 48.51 -0.07
CA ARG A 179 -17.07 47.45 -0.30
C ARG A 179 -15.82 47.67 0.55
N LEU A 180 -15.52 46.72 1.42
CA LEU A 180 -14.34 46.81 2.29
C LEU A 180 -13.19 45.97 1.74
N SER A 181 -12.00 46.58 1.65
CA SER A 181 -10.75 45.85 1.42
C SER A 181 -9.97 45.78 2.74
N PRO A 182 -10.03 44.66 3.49
CA PRO A 182 -9.20 44.51 4.66
C PRO A 182 -7.73 44.40 4.22
N ARG A 183 -6.96 45.48 4.41
CA ARG A 183 -5.50 45.45 4.38
C ARG A 183 -5.05 45.05 5.78
N ILE A 184 -4.61 43.80 5.93
CA ILE A 184 -3.94 43.35 7.14
C ILE A 184 -2.48 43.83 6.99
N VAL A 185 -2.07 44.79 7.83
CA VAL A 185 -0.67 45.20 8.02
C VAL A 185 -0.09 44.36 9.14
#